data_AF-A0A952HMK7-F1
#
_entry.id   AF-A0A952HMK7-F1
#
_cell.length_a   1.000
_cell.length_b   1.000
_cell.length_c   1.000
_cell.angle_alpha   90.00
_cell.angle_beta   90.00
_cell.angle_gamma   90.00
#
_symmetry.space_group_name_H-M   'P 1'
#
loop_
_entity.id
_entity.type
_entity.pdbx_description
1 polymer ?
#
loop_
_entity_poly.entity_id
_entity_poly.type
_entity_poly.pdbx_seq_one_letter_code
_entity_poly.pdbx_strand_id
1 'polypeptide(L)'
;MEKSILIFKGHPSKFPTQVNQKIEFDNIETYMEIPFEFYLDMPEEEKAFVQGFNYYIDGNLKDARRELAKSASKVPEGKYMLALVNYLLGKTTEAKLLLTGFSSDWQRFIQTWRVPVLVVPFKNGIDALYISLDEKGLNALQYLLEGKAPEEVAFILGL
;
A
#
# COMPACT_ATOMS: atom_id res chain seq x y z
N MET A 1 8.70 -11.96 -11.75
CA MET A 1 7.47 -12.08 -10.96
C MET A 1 7.17 -10.72 -10.40
N GLU A 2 6.00 -10.19 -10.72
CA GLU A 2 5.69 -8.79 -10.44
C GLU A 2 5.02 -8.64 -9.07
N LYS A 3 5.48 -7.66 -8.31
CA LYS A 3 4.88 -7.21 -7.06
C LYS A 3 3.71 -6.30 -7.38
N SER A 4 2.68 -6.30 -6.54
CA SER A 4 1.47 -5.48 -6.73
C SER A 4 0.86 -5.07 -5.39
N ILE A 5 -0.06 -4.12 -5.40
CA ILE A 5 -0.87 -3.79 -4.23
C ILE A 5 -2.30 -4.23 -4.53
N LEU A 6 -2.79 -5.24 -3.80
CA LEU A 6 -4.20 -5.61 -3.86
C LEU A 6 -4.99 -4.70 -2.93
N ILE A 7 -6.15 -4.22 -3.37
CA ILE A 7 -7.02 -3.42 -2.52
C ILE A 7 -8.19 -4.29 -2.08
N PHE A 8 -8.24 -4.61 -0.79
CA PHE A 8 -9.35 -5.37 -0.22
C PHE A 8 -10.42 -4.44 0.34
N LYS A 9 -11.69 -4.85 0.22
CA LYS A 9 -12.82 -4.16 0.86
C LYS A 9 -13.07 -4.75 2.24
N GLY A 10 -12.91 -3.96 3.30
CA GLY A 10 -13.12 -4.42 4.67
C GLY A 10 -12.36 -3.61 5.72
N HIS A 11 -12.48 -4.02 6.98
CA HIS A 11 -11.68 -3.46 8.07
C HIS A 11 -10.26 -4.08 8.06
N PRO A 12 -9.19 -3.29 8.27
CA PRO A 12 -7.80 -3.77 8.26
C PRO A 12 -7.54 -5.03 9.11
N SER A 13 -8.17 -5.12 10.29
CA SER A 13 -8.02 -6.27 11.20
C SER A 13 -8.50 -7.61 10.64
N LYS A 14 -9.19 -7.63 9.48
CA LYS A 14 -9.61 -8.86 8.80
C LYS A 14 -8.57 -9.39 7.81
N PHE A 15 -7.54 -8.62 7.51
CA PHE A 15 -6.50 -8.97 6.54
C PHE A 15 -5.14 -8.92 7.25
N PRO A 16 -4.74 -9.96 8.00
CA PRO A 16 -3.44 -9.97 8.64
C PRO A 16 -2.31 -10.13 7.62
N THR A 17 -1.13 -9.61 7.96
CA THR A 17 0.12 -9.93 7.24
C THR A 17 0.40 -11.42 7.36
N GLN A 18 0.62 -12.11 6.23
CA GLN A 18 0.72 -13.57 6.17
C GLN A 18 1.43 -14.06 4.91
N VAL A 19 1.87 -15.32 4.93
CA VAL A 19 2.22 -16.07 3.72
C VAL A 19 1.00 -16.86 3.27
N ASN A 20 0.68 -16.80 1.98
CA ASN A 20 -0.37 -17.61 1.38
C ASN A 20 -0.04 -17.90 -0.08
N GLN A 21 -0.82 -18.77 -0.73
CA GLN A 21 -0.73 -18.96 -2.17
C GLN A 21 -0.94 -17.63 -2.89
N LYS A 22 -0.16 -17.41 -3.94
CA LYS A 22 -0.26 -16.26 -4.83
C LYS A 22 -1.61 -16.35 -5.55
N ILE A 23 -2.48 -15.39 -5.28
CA ILE A 23 -3.75 -15.25 -5.98
C ILE A 23 -3.56 -14.22 -7.08
N GLU A 24 -4.02 -14.56 -8.28
CA GLU A 24 -4.18 -13.59 -9.36
C GLU A 24 -5.61 -13.09 -9.30
N PHE A 25 -5.78 -11.81 -8.95
CA PHE A 25 -7.08 -11.15 -8.99
C PHE A 25 -7.15 -10.31 -10.26
N ASP A 26 -8.24 -10.47 -11.01
CA ASP A 26 -8.74 -9.37 -11.82
C ASP A 26 -9.19 -8.29 -10.84
N ASN A 27 -8.68 -7.07 -11.01
CA ASN A 27 -8.91 -5.94 -10.12
C ASN A 27 -10.41 -5.55 -10.19
N ILE A 28 -11.28 -6.23 -9.44
CA ILE A 28 -12.71 -5.90 -9.37
C ILE A 28 -12.84 -4.66 -8.47
N GLU A 29 -12.67 -3.51 -9.11
CA GLU A 29 -12.98 -2.13 -8.73
C GLU A 29 -13.09 -1.83 -7.23
N THR A 30 -12.12 -1.05 -6.73
CA THR A 30 -12.16 -0.54 -5.35
C THR A 30 -11.75 0.92 -5.27
N TYR A 31 -12.22 1.76 -6.19
CA TYR A 31 -12.02 3.21 -6.14
C TYR A 31 -12.43 3.77 -4.77
N MET A 32 -11.73 4.82 -4.36
CA MET A 32 -12.23 5.72 -3.31
C MET A 32 -13.25 6.66 -3.95
N GLU A 33 -14.51 6.39 -3.68
CA GLU A 33 -15.63 7.23 -4.13
C GLU A 33 -15.93 8.27 -3.06
N ILE A 34 -15.96 9.53 -3.49
CA ILE A 34 -16.32 10.66 -2.64
C ILE A 34 -17.41 11.43 -3.36
N PRO A 35 -18.58 11.64 -2.73
CA PRO A 35 -19.63 12.44 -3.34
C PRO A 35 -19.10 13.83 -3.68
N PHE A 36 -19.46 14.35 -4.86
CA PHE A 36 -18.90 15.58 -5.41
C PHE A 36 -19.01 16.78 -4.46
N GLU A 37 -20.13 16.89 -3.72
CA GLU A 37 -20.36 17.95 -2.75
C GLU A 37 -19.30 17.95 -1.63
N PHE A 38 -18.97 16.78 -1.08
CA PHE A 38 -17.90 16.65 -0.08
C PHE A 38 -16.51 16.83 -0.68
N TYR A 39 -16.34 16.46 -1.95
CA TYR A 39 -15.07 16.63 -2.62
C TYR A 39 -14.69 18.11 -2.75
N LEU A 40 -15.63 19.01 -3.03
CA LEU A 40 -15.35 20.45 -3.19
C LEU A 40 -14.74 21.07 -1.93
N ASP A 41 -15.29 20.73 -0.77
CA ASP A 41 -14.89 21.27 0.54
C ASP A 41 -13.66 20.57 1.15
N MET A 42 -13.16 19.53 0.49
CA MET A 42 -12.04 18.73 0.97
C MET A 42 -10.71 19.49 0.86
N PRO A 43 -9.81 19.37 1.86
CA PRO A 43 -8.44 19.89 1.74
C PRO A 43 -7.71 19.30 0.52
N GLU A 44 -6.84 20.10 -0.12
CA GLU A 44 -6.13 19.69 -1.34
C GLU A 44 -5.28 18.44 -1.14
N GLU A 45 -4.69 18.23 0.04
CA GLU A 45 -3.90 17.02 0.33
C GLU A 45 -4.76 15.76 0.41
N GLU A 46 -6.00 15.86 0.89
CA GLU A 46 -6.95 14.74 0.95
C GLU A 46 -7.50 14.43 -0.46
N LYS A 47 -7.78 15.47 -1.27
CA LYS A 47 -8.11 15.30 -2.69
C LYS A 47 -6.99 14.59 -3.44
N ALA A 48 -5.74 15.00 -3.20
CA ALA A 48 -4.57 14.40 -3.83
C ALA A 48 -4.35 12.95 -3.38
N PHE A 49 -4.64 12.61 -2.12
CA PHE A 49 -4.61 11.24 -1.65
C PHE A 49 -5.59 10.36 -2.42
N VAL A 50 -6.84 10.80 -2.56
CA VAL A 50 -7.92 10.07 -3.24
C VAL A 50 -7.61 9.91 -4.72
N GLN A 51 -7.18 10.98 -5.40
CA GLN A 51 -6.77 10.92 -6.80
C GLN A 51 -5.56 9.99 -6.99
N GLY A 52 -4.56 10.10 -6.12
CA GLY A 52 -3.37 9.25 -6.18
C GLY A 52 -3.69 7.77 -5.99
N PHE A 53 -4.62 7.46 -5.09
CA PHE A 53 -5.14 6.12 -4.88
C PHE A 53 -5.91 5.60 -6.11
N ASN A 54 -6.77 6.42 -6.70
CA ASN A 54 -7.54 6.03 -7.88
C ASN A 54 -6.66 5.86 -9.13
N TYR A 55 -5.65 6.72 -9.34
CA TYR A 55 -4.65 6.52 -10.39
C TYR A 55 -3.87 5.21 -10.22
N TYR A 56 -3.63 4.77 -8.97
CA TYR A 56 -3.02 3.47 -8.74
C TYR A 56 -3.93 2.33 -9.24
N ILE A 57 -5.23 2.40 -8.96
CA ILE A 57 -6.21 1.41 -9.43
C ILE A 57 -6.26 1.35 -10.95
N ASP A 58 -6.16 2.51 -11.62
CA ASP A 58 -6.09 2.62 -13.08
C ASP A 58 -4.77 2.07 -13.68
N GLY A 59 -3.83 1.61 -12.86
CA GLY A 59 -2.50 1.19 -13.29
C GLY A 59 -1.56 2.34 -13.66
N ASN A 60 -1.95 3.60 -13.42
CA ASN A 60 -1.16 4.79 -13.71
C ASN A 60 -0.25 5.15 -12.54
N LEU A 61 0.82 4.36 -12.35
CA LEU A 61 1.78 4.54 -11.25
C LEU A 61 2.49 5.90 -11.27
N LYS A 62 2.66 6.52 -12.44
CA LYS A 62 3.35 7.82 -12.58
C LYS A 62 2.52 8.95 -11.99
N ASP A 63 1.24 9.04 -12.37
CA ASP A 63 0.34 10.06 -11.84
C ASP A 63 -0.05 9.75 -10.40
N ALA A 64 -0.22 8.47 -10.03
CA ALA A 64 -0.39 8.04 -8.64
C ALA A 64 0.75 8.58 -7.76
N ARG A 65 2.01 8.36 -8.15
CA ARG A 65 3.17 8.87 -7.43
C ARG A 65 3.16 10.41 -7.31
N ARG A 66 2.77 11.12 -8.37
CA ARG A 66 2.73 12.60 -8.37
C ARG A 66 1.71 13.13 -7.38
N GLU A 67 0.50 12.60 -7.40
CA GLU A 67 -0.58 13.07 -6.50
C GLU A 67 -0.33 12.64 -5.05
N LEU A 68 0.10 11.40 -4.82
CA LEU A 68 0.45 10.93 -3.48
C LEU A 68 1.58 11.75 -2.85
N ALA A 69 2.54 12.25 -3.64
CA ALA A 69 3.58 13.15 -3.16
C ALA A 69 3.04 14.48 -2.61
N LYS A 70 1.93 14.99 -3.14
CA LYS A 70 1.25 16.19 -2.60
C LYS A 70 0.56 15.90 -1.26
N SER A 71 0.06 14.68 -1.09
CA SER A 71 -0.63 14.26 0.15
C SER A 71 0.31 13.86 1.29
N ALA A 72 1.52 13.37 0.99
CA ALA A 72 2.41 12.66 1.91
C ALA A 72 2.90 13.46 3.12
N SER A 73 2.78 14.79 3.10
CA SER A 73 3.15 15.66 4.23
C SER A 73 2.06 15.80 5.29
N LYS A 74 0.79 15.56 4.93
CA LYS A 74 -0.38 15.76 5.82
C LYS A 74 -1.24 14.51 6.01
N VAL A 75 -1.23 13.58 5.06
CA VAL A 75 -2.00 12.35 5.11
C VAL A 75 -1.04 11.16 5.29
N PRO A 76 -0.98 10.53 6.48
CA PRO A 76 -0.12 9.38 6.74
C PRO A 76 -0.32 8.24 5.73
N GLU A 77 -1.57 7.94 5.40
CA GLU A 77 -1.94 6.94 4.39
C GLU A 77 -1.45 7.29 2.99
N GLY A 78 -1.43 8.59 2.65
CA GLY A 78 -0.82 9.09 1.42
C GLY A 78 0.68 8.89 1.38
N LYS A 79 1.37 9.11 2.50
CA LYS A 79 2.81 8.82 2.65
C LYS A 79 3.10 7.32 2.52
N TYR A 80 2.26 6.48 3.14
CA TYR A 80 2.37 5.03 3.04
C TYR A 80 2.16 4.53 1.61
N MET A 81 1.08 4.94 0.94
CA MET A 81 0.82 4.59 -0.46
C MET A 81 1.93 5.06 -1.39
N LEU A 82 2.47 6.28 -1.16
CA LEU A 82 3.62 6.77 -1.93
C LEU A 82 4.84 5.86 -1.77
N ALA A 83 5.10 5.37 -0.56
CA ALA A 83 6.19 4.44 -0.30
C ALA A 83 5.96 3.10 -1.04
N LEU A 84 4.73 2.57 -1.03
CA LEU A 84 4.39 1.36 -1.79
C LEU A 84 4.56 1.55 -3.29
N VAL A 85 4.05 2.64 -3.86
CA VAL A 85 4.20 2.95 -5.30
C VAL A 85 5.67 3.12 -5.68
N ASN A 86 6.46 3.82 -4.86
CA ASN A 86 7.91 3.92 -5.07
C ASN A 86 8.58 2.55 -5.00
N TYR A 87 8.16 1.69 -4.09
CA TYR A 87 8.67 0.32 -4.03
C TYR A 87 8.33 -0.45 -5.30
N LEU A 88 7.09 -0.41 -5.81
CA LEU A 88 6.71 -1.04 -7.08
C LEU A 88 7.59 -0.56 -8.25
N LEU A 89 7.87 0.75 -8.31
CA LEU A 89 8.72 1.38 -9.33
C LEU A 89 10.24 1.12 -9.16
N GLY A 90 10.65 0.32 -8.17
CA GLY A 90 12.06 0.04 -7.89
C GLY A 90 12.83 1.18 -7.20
N LYS A 91 12.12 2.22 -6.74
CA LYS A 91 12.69 3.37 -6.02
C LYS A 91 12.80 3.09 -4.52
N THR A 92 13.48 2.01 -4.16
CA THR A 92 13.58 1.49 -2.79
C THR A 92 14.13 2.52 -1.80
N THR A 93 15.15 3.30 -2.21
CA THR A 93 15.73 4.36 -1.36
C THR A 93 14.71 5.44 -1.00
N GLU A 94 13.91 5.90 -1.96
CA GLU A 94 12.87 6.90 -1.71
C GLU A 94 11.78 6.34 -0.78
N ALA A 95 11.36 5.09 -1.01
CA ALA A 95 10.39 4.41 -0.16
C ALA A 95 10.90 4.27 1.30
N LYS A 96 12.17 3.90 1.47
CA LYS A 96 12.81 3.80 2.80
C LYS A 96 12.85 5.15 3.53
N LEU A 97 13.21 6.23 2.83
CA LEU A 97 13.23 7.58 3.41
C LEU A 97 11.83 8.02 3.86
N LEU A 98 10.79 7.74 3.07
CA LEU A 98 9.41 8.06 3.44
C LEU A 98 8.95 7.34 4.71
N LEU A 99 9.37 6.09 4.90
CA LEU A 99 8.94 5.28 6.05
C LEU A 99 9.83 5.44 7.30
N THR A 100 10.88 6.26 7.22
CA THR A 100 11.71 6.57 8.39
C THR A 100 10.87 7.29 9.45
N GLY A 101 10.76 6.69 10.63
CA GLY A 101 9.94 7.24 11.73
C GLY A 101 8.44 7.30 11.44
N PHE A 102 7.96 6.52 10.47
CA PHE A 102 6.53 6.46 10.15
C PHE A 102 5.75 5.81 11.29
N SER A 103 4.70 6.49 11.75
CA SER A 103 3.70 5.93 12.67
C SER A 103 2.46 5.58 11.86
N SER A 104 1.91 4.40 12.11
CA SER A 104 0.63 3.99 11.53
C SER A 104 -0.52 4.83 12.09
N ASP A 105 -1.22 5.52 11.20
CA ASP A 105 -2.58 5.99 11.39
C ASP A 105 -3.35 5.59 10.12
N TRP A 106 -4.36 4.74 10.28
CA TRP A 106 -5.09 4.11 9.16
C TRP A 106 -6.53 4.60 9.05
N GLN A 107 -6.85 5.74 9.65
CA GLN A 107 -8.19 6.32 9.67
C GLN A 107 -8.87 6.36 8.30
N ARG A 108 -8.21 6.82 7.24
CA ARG A 108 -8.82 6.93 5.90
C ARG A 108 -9.11 5.57 5.31
N PHE A 109 -8.20 4.60 5.48
CA PHE A 109 -8.43 3.22 5.03
C PHE A 109 -9.57 2.54 5.79
N ILE A 110 -9.71 2.82 7.09
CA ILE A 110 -10.83 2.34 7.90
C ILE A 110 -12.14 3.00 7.45
N GLN A 111 -12.15 4.32 7.24
CA GLN A 111 -13.34 5.08 6.83
C GLN A 111 -13.83 4.68 5.44
N THR A 112 -12.91 4.46 4.50
CA THR A 112 -13.23 4.08 3.11
C THR A 112 -13.41 2.58 2.92
N TRP A 113 -13.11 1.78 3.95
CA TRP A 113 -13.11 0.31 3.87
C TRP A 113 -12.23 -0.18 2.72
N ARG A 114 -11.06 0.44 2.54
CA ARG A 114 -10.07 0.08 1.51
C ARG A 114 -8.77 -0.26 2.18
N VAL A 115 -8.35 -1.51 2.04
CA VAL A 115 -7.15 -2.05 2.67
C VAL A 115 -6.13 -2.38 1.58
N PRO A 116 -5.14 -1.50 1.32
CA PRO A 116 -4.03 -1.85 0.46
C PRO A 116 -3.16 -2.92 1.12
N VAL A 117 -2.92 -4.00 0.38
CA VAL A 117 -2.08 -5.12 0.76
C VAL A 117 -1.00 -5.29 -0.30
N LEU A 118 0.25 -5.06 0.06
CA LEU A 118 1.39 -5.29 -0.83
C LEU A 118 1.63 -6.80 -0.94
N VAL A 119 1.61 -7.31 -2.17
CA VAL A 119 1.85 -8.72 -2.49
C VAL A 119 3.24 -8.85 -3.11
N VAL A 120 4.08 -9.65 -2.47
CA VAL A 120 5.45 -9.91 -2.92
C VAL A 120 5.63 -11.41 -3.16
N PRO A 121 5.67 -11.86 -4.43
CA PRO A 121 5.82 -13.28 -4.76
C PRO A 121 7.16 -13.86 -4.27
N PHE A 122 7.13 -15.11 -3.81
CA PHE A 122 8.32 -15.91 -3.55
C PHE A 122 8.97 -16.38 -4.85
N LYS A 123 10.22 -16.82 -4.78
CA LYS A 123 10.98 -17.39 -5.90
C LYS A 123 10.34 -18.64 -6.49
N ASN A 124 9.52 -19.36 -5.71
CA ASN A 124 8.80 -20.54 -6.17
C ASN A 124 7.62 -20.19 -7.11
N GLY A 125 7.18 -18.93 -7.13
CA GLY A 125 6.05 -18.44 -7.93
C GLY A 125 4.67 -18.94 -7.50
N ILE A 126 4.60 -19.77 -6.46
CA ILE A 126 3.36 -20.35 -5.92
C ILE A 126 2.90 -19.57 -4.71
N ASP A 127 3.82 -19.15 -3.84
CA ASP A 127 3.50 -18.45 -2.60
C ASP A 127 3.83 -16.95 -2.72
N ALA A 128 3.20 -16.15 -1.88
CA ALA A 128 3.50 -14.73 -1.74
C ALA A 128 3.39 -14.29 -0.28
N LEU A 129 4.21 -13.29 0.06
CA LEU A 129 4.06 -12.52 1.28
C LEU A 129 3.04 -11.42 1.05
N TYR A 130 1.93 -11.48 1.79
CA TYR A 130 0.88 -10.48 1.82
C TYR A 130 1.14 -9.55 3.00
N ILE A 131 1.46 -8.29 2.71
CA ILE A 131 1.81 -7.26 3.69
C ILE A 131 0.63 -6.32 3.85
N SER A 132 0.02 -6.34 5.03
CA SER A 132 -1.18 -5.57 5.34
C SER A 132 -0.89 -4.39 6.29
N LEU A 133 -1.95 -3.70 6.70
CA LEU A 133 -1.95 -2.54 7.60
C LEU A 133 -1.86 -2.95 9.08
N ASP A 134 -0.89 -3.79 9.43
CA ASP A 134 -0.58 -4.18 10.81
C ASP A 134 0.91 -3.99 11.13
N GLU A 135 1.29 -4.18 12.40
CA GLU A 135 2.67 -3.99 12.86
C GLU A 135 3.65 -4.94 12.14
N LYS A 136 3.26 -6.20 11.96
CA LYS A 136 4.06 -7.17 11.21
C LYS A 136 4.26 -6.73 9.76
N GLY A 137 3.25 -6.12 9.15
CA GLY A 137 3.29 -5.62 7.78
C GLY A 137 4.24 -4.44 7.62
N LEU A 138 4.22 -3.49 8.56
CA LEU A 138 5.20 -2.41 8.57
C LEU A 138 6.63 -2.94 8.73
N ASN A 139 6.85 -3.88 9.64
CA ASN A 139 8.16 -4.51 9.82
C ASN A 139 8.59 -5.29 8.56
N ALA A 140 7.67 -6.03 7.94
CA ALA A 140 7.92 -6.76 6.70
C ALA A 140 8.37 -5.81 5.57
N LEU A 141 7.65 -4.71 5.40
CA LEU A 141 7.99 -3.69 4.40
C LEU A 141 9.36 -3.07 4.66
N GLN A 142 9.70 -2.75 5.91
CA GLN A 142 11.03 -2.24 6.27
C GLN A 142 12.13 -3.22 5.87
N TYR A 143 11.99 -4.50 6.20
CA TYR A 143 12.94 -5.54 5.84
C TYR A 143 13.10 -5.71 4.32
N LEU A 144 11.99 -5.67 3.57
CA LEU A 144 12.04 -5.69 2.10
C LEU A 144 12.78 -4.47 1.55
N LEU A 145 12.60 -3.30 2.14
CA LEU A 145 13.29 -2.07 1.75
C LEU A 145 14.78 -2.07 2.13
N GLU A 146 15.19 -2.93 3.06
CA GLU A 146 16.60 -3.24 3.36
C GLU A 146 17.22 -4.25 2.39
N GLY A 147 16.43 -4.81 1.47
CA GLY A 147 16.88 -5.74 0.44
C GLY A 147 16.77 -7.22 0.82
N LYS A 148 16.06 -7.54 1.91
CA LYS A 148 15.78 -8.94 2.29
C LYS A 148 14.82 -9.58 1.29
N ALA A 149 14.99 -10.88 1.06
CA ALA A 149 14.08 -11.65 0.22
C ALA A 149 12.74 -11.89 0.96
N PRO A 150 11.59 -11.96 0.26
CA PRO A 150 10.29 -12.13 0.92
C PRO A 150 10.20 -13.41 1.76
N GLU A 151 10.90 -14.48 1.38
CA GLU A 151 11.01 -15.72 2.16
C GLU A 151 11.78 -15.51 3.47
N GLU A 152 12.86 -14.72 3.42
CA GLU A 152 13.65 -14.37 4.61
C GLU A 152 12.83 -13.51 5.56
N VAL A 153 12.06 -12.56 5.02
CA VAL A 153 11.16 -11.71 5.81
C VAL A 153 10.08 -12.54 6.50
N ALA A 154 9.44 -13.46 5.78
CA ALA A 154 8.44 -14.37 6.35
C ALA A 154 9.04 -15.20 7.51
N PHE A 155 10.24 -15.75 7.30
CA PHE A 155 10.95 -16.51 8.34
C PHE A 155 11.25 -15.65 9.59
N ILE A 156 11.78 -14.43 9.41
CA ILE A 156 12.10 -13.51 10.53
C ILE A 156 10.85 -13.17 11.36
N LEU A 157 9.70 -13.01 10.69
CA LEU A 157 8.44 -12.60 11.33
C LEU A 157 7.58 -13.77 11.85
N GLY A 158 8.04 -15.01 11.66
CA GLY A 158 7.32 -16.22 12.03
C GLY A 158 5.95 -16.31 11.35
N LEU A 159 5.94 -16.10 10.02
CA LEU A 159 4.76 -16.15 9.15
C LEU A 159 4.68 -17.45 8.35
#